data_AF-A0A952J156-F1
#
_entry.id   AF-A0A952J156-F1
#
_cell.length_a   1.000
_cell.length_b   1.000
_cell.length_c   1.000
_cell.angle_alpha   90.00
_cell.angle_beta   90.00
_cell.angle_gamma   90.00
#
_symmetry.space_group_name_H-M   'P 1'
#
loop_
_entity.id
_entity.type
_entity.pdbx_description
1 polymer ?
#
loop_
_entity_poly.entity_id
_entity_poly.type
_entity_poly.pdbx_seq_one_letter_code
_entity_poly.pdbx_strand_id
1 'polypeptide(L)'
;ITFEQLLQVFWESHDPTEGMRQGNDVGTQYRSGIYATTPAQYTAALASRDAYQQALNGYGRAPITTEILDAGADAPEFFFAEDYHQQYLHKNPGGYCNLRGTGVKCVG
;
A
#
# COMPACT_ATOMS: atom_id res chain seq x y z
N ILE A 1 -10.98 -9.48 -11.24
CA ILE A 1 -10.17 -8.38 -10.67
C ILE A 1 -8.84 -8.36 -11.41
N THR A 2 -8.40 -7.19 -11.89
CA THR A 2 -7.08 -7.01 -12.54
C THR A 2 -6.04 -6.50 -11.55
N PHE A 3 -4.76 -6.50 -11.92
CA PHE A 3 -3.70 -6.00 -11.04
C PHE A 3 -3.81 -4.48 -10.82
N GLU A 4 -4.23 -3.74 -11.85
CA GLU A 4 -4.47 -2.30 -11.79
C GLU A 4 -5.59 -1.97 -10.81
N GLN A 5 -6.63 -2.80 -10.73
CA GLN A 5 -7.70 -2.65 -9.74
C GLN A 5 -7.19 -2.87 -8.31
N LEU A 6 -6.25 -3.79 -8.11
CA LEU A 6 -5.60 -3.98 -6.80
C LEU A 6 -4.74 -2.78 -6.42
N LEU A 7 -3.97 -2.23 -7.37
CA LEU A 7 -3.18 -1.02 -7.17
C LEU A 7 -4.07 0.19 -6.84
N GLN A 8 -5.20 0.35 -7.52
CA GLN A 8 -6.15 1.41 -7.20
C GLN A 8 -6.64 1.31 -5.75
N VAL A 9 -7.11 0.13 -5.35
CA VAL A 9 -7.56 -0.10 -3.96
C VAL A 9 -6.42 0.17 -2.99
N PHE A 10 -5.20 -0.26 -3.28
CA PHE A 10 -4.03 0.00 -2.45
C PHE A 10 -3.80 1.50 -2.24
N TRP A 11 -3.69 2.29 -3.31
CA TRP A 11 -3.41 3.74 -3.23
C TRP A 11 -4.51 4.53 -2.53
N GLU A 12 -5.78 4.12 -2.68
CA GLU A 12 -6.93 4.83 -2.11
C GLU A 12 -7.23 4.42 -0.65
N SER A 13 -6.66 3.32 -0.15
CA SER A 13 -7.01 2.78 1.18
C SER A 13 -6.09 3.23 2.34
N HIS A 14 -4.98 3.90 2.04
CA HIS A 14 -3.99 4.33 3.04
C HIS A 14 -3.29 5.64 2.63
N ASP A 15 -2.45 6.22 3.50
CA ASP A 15 -1.65 7.41 3.17
C ASP A 15 -0.21 7.01 2.80
N PRO A 16 0.16 6.93 1.51
CA PRO A 16 1.48 6.46 1.09
C PRO A 16 2.61 7.48 1.35
N THR A 17 2.33 8.63 1.98
CA THR A 17 3.29 9.72 2.19
C THR A 17 3.87 9.77 3.60
N GLU A 18 3.43 8.88 4.50
CA GLU A 18 3.74 8.95 5.93
C GLU A 18 5.05 8.25 6.35
N GLY A 19 5.76 7.59 5.44
CA GLY A 19 7.03 6.93 5.71
C GLY A 19 6.88 5.72 6.63
N MET A 20 7.55 5.76 7.78
CA MET A 20 7.55 4.65 8.77
C MET A 20 6.37 4.76 9.75
N ARG A 21 5.17 5.01 9.21
CA ARG A 21 3.94 5.28 9.97
C ARG A 21 2.69 5.09 9.09
N GLN A 22 1.57 4.69 9.70
CA GLN A 22 0.22 4.87 9.18
C GLN A 22 -0.73 5.42 10.25
N GLY A 23 -1.16 6.68 10.08
CA GLY A 23 -1.96 7.41 11.05
C GLY A 23 -1.30 7.42 12.44
N ASN A 24 -1.93 6.75 13.40
CA ASN A 24 -1.44 6.63 14.77
C ASN A 24 -0.47 5.45 14.98
N ASP A 25 -0.32 4.57 13.98
CA ASP A 25 0.52 3.38 14.06
C ASP A 25 1.93 3.73 13.59
N VAL A 26 2.88 3.84 14.53
CA VAL A 26 4.26 4.33 14.28
C VAL A 26 5.27 3.18 14.33
N GLY A 27 6.13 3.08 13.32
CA GLY A 27 7.18 2.07 13.22
C GLY A 27 7.42 1.61 11.78
N THR A 28 8.61 1.06 11.51
CA THR A 28 9.01 0.60 10.17
C THR A 28 8.10 -0.51 9.63
N GLN A 29 7.46 -1.29 10.51
CA GLN A 29 6.49 -2.32 10.19
C GLN A 29 5.17 -1.79 9.61
N TYR A 30 4.91 -0.48 9.74
CA TYR A 30 3.69 0.17 9.22
C TYR A 30 3.94 0.98 7.95
N ARG A 31 5.11 0.85 7.33
CA ARG A 31 5.42 1.56 6.09
C ARG A 31 4.56 1.05 4.93
N SER A 32 4.28 1.95 3.99
CA SER A 32 3.66 1.57 2.72
C SER A 32 4.63 0.72 1.88
N GLY A 33 4.14 -0.40 1.33
CA GLY A 33 4.97 -1.33 0.55
C GLY A 33 4.18 -2.10 -0.51
N ILE A 34 4.80 -2.28 -1.69
CA ILE A 34 4.35 -3.16 -2.78
C ILE A 34 5.49 -4.14 -3.10
N TYR A 35 5.18 -5.44 -3.00
CA TYR A 35 6.12 -6.51 -3.32
C TYR A 35 5.61 -7.27 -4.55
N ALA A 36 6.18 -6.95 -5.72
CA ALA A 36 5.73 -7.47 -7.00
C ALA A 36 6.25 -8.89 -7.25
N THR A 37 5.40 -9.80 -7.72
CA THR A 37 5.80 -11.21 -7.95
C THR A 37 6.26 -11.50 -9.38
N THR A 38 6.14 -10.52 -10.28
CA THR A 38 6.56 -10.62 -11.68
C THR A 38 7.13 -9.29 -12.16
N PRO A 39 8.00 -9.30 -13.18
CA PRO A 39 8.52 -8.06 -13.77
C PRO A 39 7.41 -7.14 -14.30
N ALA A 40 6.34 -7.71 -14.87
CA ALA A 40 5.19 -6.93 -15.36
C ALA A 40 4.46 -6.20 -14.23
N GLN A 41 4.26 -6.86 -13.08
CA GLN A 41 3.70 -6.22 -11.89
C GLN A 41 4.62 -5.14 -11.34
N TYR A 42 5.93 -5.36 -11.33
CA TYR A 42 6.89 -4.36 -10.88
C TYR A 42 6.82 -3.09 -11.74
N THR A 43 6.82 -3.24 -13.07
CA THR A 43 6.65 -2.11 -14.00
C THR A 43 5.31 -1.40 -13.81
N ALA A 44 4.21 -2.15 -13.66
CA ALA A 44 2.88 -1.57 -13.43
C ALA A 44 2.78 -0.84 -12.08
N ALA A 45 3.41 -1.37 -11.02
CA ALA A 45 3.46 -0.74 -9.70
C ALA A 45 4.20 0.60 -9.76
N LEU A 46 5.37 0.64 -10.41
CA LEU A 46 6.14 1.88 -10.62
C LEU A 46 5.33 2.93 -11.41
N ALA A 47 4.71 2.52 -12.52
CA ALA A 47 3.87 3.41 -13.32
C ALA A 47 2.67 3.95 -12.51
N SER A 48 2.03 3.09 -11.71
CA SER A 48 0.91 3.50 -10.86
C SER A 48 1.32 4.47 -9.75
N ARG A 49 2.51 4.29 -9.15
CA ARG A 49 3.09 5.22 -8.18
C ARG A 49 3.26 6.59 -8.81
N ASP A 50 3.83 6.65 -10.00
CA ASP A 50 4.10 7.93 -10.68
C ASP A 50 2.79 8.65 -11.04
N ALA A 51 1.80 7.91 -11.54
CA ALA A 51 0.46 8.44 -11.80
C ALA A 51 -0.22 8.94 -10.53
N TYR A 52 -0.13 8.19 -9.41
CA TYR A 52 -0.74 8.60 -8.15
C TYR A 52 -0.01 9.78 -7.50
N GLN A 53 1.32 9.86 -7.63
CA GLN A 53 2.09 11.03 -7.20
C GLN A 53 1.64 12.30 -7.93
N GLN A 54 1.37 12.21 -9.23
CA GLN A 54 0.84 13.36 -9.98
C GLN A 54 -0.52 13.82 -9.44
N ALA A 55 -1.41 12.88 -9.12
CA ALA A 55 -2.67 13.21 -8.47
C ALA A 55 -2.44 13.86 -7.10
N LEU A 56 -1.60 13.28 -6.24
CA LEU A 56 -1.23 13.79 -4.93
C LEU A 56 -0.64 15.21 -4.97
N ASN A 57 0.19 15.51 -5.97
CA ASN A 57 0.76 16.83 -6.18
C ASN A 57 -0.34 17.88 -6.41
N GLY A 58 -1.41 17.52 -7.15
CA GLY A 58 -2.57 18.38 -7.35
C GLY A 58 -3.32 18.75 -6.06
N TYR A 59 -3.14 17.95 -5.01
CA TYR A 59 -3.67 18.20 -3.66
C TYR A 59 -2.62 18.71 -2.68
N GLY A 60 -1.42 19.08 -3.14
CA GLY A 60 -0.33 19.60 -2.29
C GLY A 60 0.19 18.59 -1.27
N ARG A 61 0.06 17.29 -1.54
CA ARG A 61 0.53 16.22 -0.66
C ARG A 61 2.03 15.98 -0.83
N ALA A 62 2.64 15.41 0.21
CA ALA A 62 4.06 15.08 0.22
C ALA A 62 4.40 13.96 -0.79
N PRO A 63 5.70 13.75 -1.10
CA PRO A 63 6.12 12.63 -1.93
C PRO A 63 5.74 11.27 -1.34
N ILE A 64 5.42 10.32 -2.22
CA ILE A 64 5.18 8.92 -1.89
C ILE A 64 6.46 8.31 -1.32
N THR A 65 6.28 7.58 -0.22
CA THR A 65 7.32 6.86 0.52
C THR A 65 7.22 5.34 0.36
N THR A 66 6.26 4.87 -0.45
CA THR A 66 6.02 3.45 -0.72
C THR A 66 7.26 2.75 -1.25
N GLU A 67 7.68 1.71 -0.54
CA GLU A 67 8.72 0.76 -0.98
C GLU A 67 8.14 -0.12 -2.09
N ILE A 68 8.82 -0.22 -3.23
CA ILE A 68 8.39 -1.09 -4.34
C ILE A 68 9.56 -2.01 -4.69
N LEU A 69 9.43 -3.30 -4.37
CA LEU A 69 10.48 -4.31 -4.62
C LEU A 69 9.98 -5.40 -5.54
N ASP A 70 10.90 -5.97 -6.32
CA ASP A 70 10.70 -7.19 -7.08
C ASP A 70 10.95 -8.41 -6.17
N ALA A 71 9.98 -9.31 -6.05
CA ALA A 71 10.09 -10.52 -5.25
C ALA A 71 11.13 -11.52 -5.76
N GLY A 72 11.53 -11.42 -7.04
CA GLY A 72 12.60 -12.25 -7.59
C GLY A 72 14.01 -11.75 -7.27
N ALA A 73 14.16 -10.52 -6.77
CA ALA A 73 15.46 -9.88 -6.58
C ALA A 73 15.68 -9.38 -5.14
N ASP A 74 14.70 -8.66 -4.59
CA ASP A 74 14.91 -7.81 -3.41
C ASP A 74 13.82 -7.94 -2.34
N ALA A 75 12.63 -8.46 -2.66
CA ALA A 75 11.58 -8.56 -1.65
C ALA A 75 11.88 -9.67 -0.63
N PRO A 76 11.61 -9.43 0.66
CA PRO A 76 11.84 -10.43 1.70
C PRO A 76 10.87 -11.62 1.54
N GLU A 77 11.28 -12.76 2.08
CA GLU A 77 10.39 -13.92 2.22
C GLU A 77 9.13 -13.54 3.02
N PHE A 78 7.98 -14.02 2.56
CA PHE A 78 6.71 -13.79 3.24
C PHE A 78 6.51 -14.83 4.34
N PHE A 79 6.43 -14.37 5.59
CA PHE A 79 6.11 -15.20 6.75
C PHE A 79 4.66 -14.99 7.16
N PHE A 80 3.94 -16.09 7.34
CA PHE A 80 2.59 -16.03 7.89
C PHE A 80 2.63 -15.51 9.34
N ALA A 81 1.80 -14.51 9.63
CA ALA A 81 1.47 -14.15 11.00
C ALA A 81 0.62 -15.26 11.67
N GLU A 82 0.56 -15.24 13.00
CA GLU A 82 -0.17 -16.20 13.82
C GLU A 82 -1.68 -16.25 13.46
N ASP A 83 -2.33 -17.39 13.72
CA ASP A 83 -3.73 -17.64 13.31
C ASP A 83 -4.72 -16.56 13.75
N TYR A 84 -4.52 -15.98 14.94
CA TYR A 84 -5.41 -14.94 15.45
C TYR A 84 -5.36 -13.64 14.63
N HIS A 85 -4.29 -13.39 13.88
CA HIS A 85 -4.20 -12.28 12.93
C HIS A 85 -4.93 -12.58 11.61
N GLN A 86 -5.02 -13.85 11.23
CA GLN A 86 -5.65 -14.26 9.98
C GLN A 86 -7.15 -13.96 10.02
N GLN A 87 -7.61 -13.16 9.05
CA GLN A 87 -9.00 -12.70 8.94
C GLN A 87 -9.55 -12.05 10.22
N TYR A 88 -8.69 -11.36 10.99
CA TYR A 88 -9.03 -10.78 12.28
C TYR A 88 -10.31 -9.92 12.27
N LEU A 89 -10.50 -9.04 11.27
CA LEU A 89 -11.69 -8.18 11.16
C LEU A 89 -12.97 -8.93 10.78
N HIS A 90 -12.85 -10.08 10.11
CA HIS A 90 -14.01 -10.95 9.87
C HIS A 90 -14.41 -11.68 11.18
N LYS A 91 -13.42 -12.15 11.94
CA LYS A 91 -13.61 -12.77 13.27
C LYS A 91 -14.12 -11.74 14.30
N ASN A 92 -13.71 -10.48 14.17
CA ASN A 92 -14.04 -9.38 15.08
C ASN A 92 -14.57 -8.17 14.27
N PRO A 93 -15.86 -8.11 13.91
CA PRO A 93 -16.41 -7.04 13.07
C PRO A 93 -16.29 -5.62 13.65
N GLY A 94 -16.15 -5.49 14.97
CA GLY A 94 -15.86 -4.22 15.68
C GLY A 94 -14.37 -4.03 16.03
N GLY A 95 -13.49 -4.86 15.48
CA GLY A 95 -12.05 -4.81 15.72
C GLY A 95 -11.43 -3.52 15.20
N TYR A 96 -10.30 -3.15 15.77
CA TYR A 96 -9.58 -1.95 15.39
C TYR A 96 -9.09 -2.03 13.93
N CYS A 97 -9.41 -1.01 13.14
CA CYS A 97 -8.91 -0.83 11.78
C CYS A 97 -8.63 0.65 11.55
N ASN A 98 -7.39 0.98 11.20
CA ASN A 98 -6.94 2.36 10.98
C ASN A 98 -6.72 2.67 9.49
N LEU A 99 -7.36 1.92 8.58
CA LEU A 99 -7.30 2.22 7.15
C LEU A 99 -7.98 3.57 6.88
N ARG A 100 -7.17 4.58 6.55
CA ARG A 100 -7.61 5.89 6.12
C ARG A 100 -6.77 6.32 4.94
N GLY A 101 -7.40 6.37 3.76
CA GLY A 101 -6.79 6.91 2.55
C GLY A 101 -6.52 8.40 2.64
N THR A 102 -5.82 8.90 1.63
CA THR A 102 -5.55 10.35 1.45
C THR A 102 -6.80 11.16 1.06
N GLY A 103 -7.88 10.49 0.65
CA GLY A 103 -9.06 11.09 0.01
C GLY A 103 -8.87 11.42 -1.48
N VAL A 104 -7.68 11.15 -2.04
CA VAL A 104 -7.37 11.31 -3.47
C VAL A 104 -7.71 10.03 -4.21
N LYS A 105 -8.34 10.15 -5.38
CA LYS A 105 -8.66 9.01 -6.25
C LYS A 105 -7.57 8.79 -7.28
N CYS A 106 -7.37 7.54 -7.69
CA CYS A 106 -6.53 7.25 -8.84
C CYS A 106 -7.08 7.91 -10.11
N VAL A 107 -6.19 8.35 -10.99
CA VAL A 107 -6.56 8.84 -12.31
C VAL A 107 -7.00 7.64 -13.13
N GLY A 108 -8.27 7.62 -13.56
CA GLY A 108 -8.87 6.53 -14.33
C GLY A 108 -8.44 6.49 -15.78
#